data_AF-A0A8T5U531-F1
#
_entry.id   AF-A0A8T5U531-F1
#
_cell.length_a   1.000
_cell.length_b   1.000
_cell.length_c   1.000
_cell.angle_alpha   90.00
_cell.angle_beta   90.00
_cell.angle_gamma   90.00
#
_symmetry.space_group_name_H-M   'P 1'
#
loop_
_entity.id
_entity.type
_entity.pdbx_description
1 polymer ?
#
loop_
_entity_poly.entity_id
_entity_poly.type
_entity_poly.pdbx_seq_one_letter_code
_entity_poly.pdbx_strand_id
1 'polypeptide(L)'
;MNKIYITPRSITKNGHPSLEKLQKSGFELILGPPGKQPTEQEQLEVLPECVAYLAGIEPITKEVLQIAKNLKIISRNGVGIDNIDLTAAKTLGIEIKTAIASNAQGVAELAISLILSSVRAIPFSSNRLKSGKWERVKGIELVGKTLGIIGCGNIGKRVAKLAIGLGMKVLGYDLFPDETFKPSIDFTYTNLNELLKNSDIVSLNCPPGEKPLIDGKVIKMMKDNIYIVNTARAGIVDEESILNALNSGKITMYATDVYSTEPPEISALINHEHTITTPHIGGYTEESINRATDAAVDNILNFLIVNSVDIMESNINSLKEYINSKQVASNKVEISWLGQAGFAIKFKDKLLLIDPYLSDYLAKKYKGKIFPHIRLMKIPINPEKIDKVDYVLSSHAHSDHMDPETLAIISQKNSKCKFIVPASEFSEAINRGPNLTQIIAANDSHTIELEDDIKITGIAASHENLKINIKGEHHFLGYIIDFDGIKIYHSGDCIPYEGLSKKLKDFNINIALLPINGRDEYRLKNGITGNFTIPEVIELCLEAGIKKLIVHHYGMFAYNTVSAEELEDLEQKRLDDLQIIIPKINNIYRIKKK
;
A
#
# COMPACT_ATOMS: atom_id res chain seq x y z
N MET A 1 26.23 -1.91 -9.06
CA MET A 1 25.06 -1.39 -8.32
C MET A 1 23.84 -1.50 -9.21
N ASN A 2 22.67 -1.73 -8.63
CA ASN A 2 21.42 -1.76 -9.39
C ASN A 2 21.03 -0.32 -9.76
N LYS A 3 20.89 -0.03 -11.05
CA LYS A 3 20.57 1.31 -11.57
C LYS A 3 19.08 1.48 -11.83
N ILE A 4 18.55 2.68 -11.58
CA ILE A 4 17.18 3.07 -11.87
C ILE A 4 17.21 4.26 -12.81
N TYR A 5 16.56 4.14 -13.97
CA TYR A 5 16.40 5.27 -14.89
C TYR A 5 15.19 6.12 -14.49
N ILE A 6 15.32 7.45 -14.50
CA ILE A 6 14.28 8.39 -14.07
C ILE A 6 14.13 9.50 -15.11
N THR A 7 12.95 9.63 -15.69
CA THR A 7 12.70 10.51 -16.85
C THR A 7 11.55 11.52 -16.73
N PRO A 8 10.66 11.51 -15.71
CA PRO A 8 9.64 12.55 -15.61
C PRO A 8 10.26 13.94 -15.54
N ARG A 9 9.82 14.83 -16.45
CA ARG A 9 10.36 16.18 -16.62
C ARG A 9 10.41 17.01 -15.34
N SER A 10 9.38 16.93 -14.50
CA SER A 10 9.31 17.65 -13.22
C SER A 10 10.43 17.20 -12.28
N ILE A 11 10.69 15.88 -12.23
CA ILE A 11 11.72 15.28 -11.38
C ILE A 11 13.12 15.56 -11.93
N THR A 12 13.36 15.34 -13.22
CA THR A 12 14.70 15.57 -13.80
C THR A 12 15.10 17.04 -13.81
N LYS A 13 14.13 17.97 -13.74
CA LYS A 13 14.38 19.41 -13.63
C LYS A 13 14.61 19.86 -12.19
N ASN A 14 13.74 19.44 -11.26
CA ASN A 14 13.65 20.04 -9.92
C ASN A 14 14.07 19.10 -8.78
N GLY A 15 14.29 17.81 -9.07
CA GLY A 15 14.41 16.76 -8.06
C GLY A 15 13.07 16.43 -7.39
N HIS A 16 13.08 15.43 -6.51
CA HIS A 16 11.95 15.10 -5.63
C HIS A 16 12.46 14.39 -4.37
N PRO A 17 11.99 14.75 -3.15
CA PRO A 17 12.47 14.14 -1.90
C PRO A 17 12.38 12.61 -1.87
N SER A 18 11.32 12.05 -2.47
CA SER A 18 11.11 10.59 -2.50
C SER A 18 12.19 9.81 -3.25
N LEU A 19 13.01 10.44 -4.09
CA LEU A 19 14.17 9.78 -4.70
C LEU A 19 15.20 9.34 -3.65
N GLU A 20 15.29 10.02 -2.51
CA GLU A 20 16.18 9.63 -1.42
C GLU A 20 15.88 8.22 -0.92
N LYS A 21 14.61 7.79 -0.96
CA LYS A 21 14.22 6.44 -0.54
C LYS A 21 14.90 5.37 -1.41
N LEU A 22 15.01 5.61 -2.72
CA LEU A 22 15.70 4.71 -3.64
C LEU A 22 17.21 4.67 -3.36
N GLN A 23 17.83 5.83 -3.14
CA GLN A 23 19.26 5.92 -2.82
C GLN A 23 19.61 5.27 -1.49
N LYS A 24 18.83 5.53 -0.44
CA LYS A 24 18.95 4.89 0.88
C LYS A 24 18.77 3.38 0.81
N SER A 25 18.07 2.89 -0.21
CA SER A 25 17.90 1.46 -0.48
C SER A 25 19.02 0.86 -1.37
N GLY A 26 20.08 1.62 -1.65
CA GLY A 26 21.26 1.15 -2.37
C GLY A 26 21.18 1.21 -3.90
N PHE A 27 20.17 1.89 -4.46
CA PHE A 27 20.05 2.08 -5.90
C PHE A 27 20.82 3.31 -6.39
N GLU A 28 21.49 3.15 -7.53
CA GLU A 28 22.08 4.26 -8.27
C GLU A 28 21.01 4.87 -9.19
N LEU A 29 20.85 6.19 -9.18
CA LEU A 29 19.84 6.87 -9.97
C LEU A 29 20.47 7.50 -11.21
N ILE A 30 19.95 7.14 -12.39
CA ILE A 30 20.32 7.78 -13.66
C ILE A 30 19.17 8.69 -14.04
N LEU A 31 19.43 9.99 -14.10
CA LEU A 31 18.44 10.97 -14.53
C LEU A 31 18.49 11.14 -16.05
N GLY A 32 17.32 11.16 -16.68
CA GLY A 32 17.15 11.58 -18.06
C GLY A 32 17.38 13.08 -18.24
N PRO A 33 17.18 13.60 -19.47
CA PRO A 33 17.48 14.99 -19.77
C PRO A 33 16.66 15.96 -18.89
N PRO A 34 17.30 16.98 -18.28
CA PRO A 34 16.62 17.88 -17.35
C PRO A 34 15.41 18.61 -17.98
N GLY A 35 14.22 18.39 -17.43
CA GLY A 35 12.98 19.04 -17.88
C GLY A 35 12.49 18.64 -19.26
N LYS A 36 13.09 17.63 -19.90
CA LYS A 36 12.72 17.14 -21.24
C LYS A 36 12.38 15.66 -21.18
N GLN A 37 11.59 15.21 -22.15
CA GLN A 37 11.42 13.79 -22.37
C GLN A 37 12.73 13.25 -22.98
N PRO A 38 13.18 12.04 -22.60
CA PRO A 38 14.27 11.39 -23.29
C PRO A 38 13.85 11.02 -24.71
N THR A 39 14.80 11.11 -25.63
CA THR A 39 14.71 10.51 -26.95
C THR A 39 14.77 8.99 -26.87
N GLU A 40 14.30 8.30 -27.90
CA GLU A 40 14.45 6.84 -27.99
C GLU A 40 15.93 6.42 -27.88
N GLN A 41 16.85 7.14 -28.52
CA GLN A 41 18.28 6.85 -28.45
C GLN A 41 18.84 6.94 -27.02
N GLU A 42 18.48 7.98 -26.26
CA GLU A 42 18.89 8.10 -24.84
C GLU A 42 18.31 6.95 -23.99
N GLN A 43 17.10 6.49 -24.29
CA GLN A 43 16.53 5.30 -23.64
C GLN A 43 17.33 4.03 -23.96
N LEU A 44 17.68 3.83 -25.23
CA LEU A 44 18.46 2.67 -25.70
C LEU A 44 19.86 2.59 -25.08
N GLU A 45 20.48 3.73 -24.79
CA GLU A 45 21.81 3.80 -24.17
C GLU A 45 21.79 3.47 -22.68
N VAL A 46 20.77 3.91 -21.94
CA VAL A 46 20.75 3.84 -20.47
C VAL A 46 20.06 2.58 -19.93
N LEU A 47 18.95 2.16 -20.55
CA LEU A 47 18.12 1.06 -20.03
C LEU A 47 18.80 -0.33 -19.97
N PRO A 48 19.81 -0.70 -20.78
CA PRO A 48 20.48 -2.00 -20.65
C PRO A 48 21.10 -2.24 -19.26
N GLU A 49 21.51 -1.16 -18.58
CA GLU A 49 22.15 -1.22 -17.26
C GLU A 49 21.16 -1.10 -16.10
N CYS A 50 19.89 -0.83 -16.39
CA CYS A 50 18.88 -0.52 -15.38
C CYS A 50 18.06 -1.75 -14.97
N VAL A 51 17.71 -1.83 -13.69
CA VAL A 51 16.80 -2.85 -13.15
C VAL A 51 15.36 -2.34 -12.98
N ALA A 52 15.19 -1.02 -12.93
CA ALA A 52 13.89 -0.36 -12.91
C ALA A 52 13.90 0.93 -13.71
N TYR A 53 12.72 1.34 -14.13
CA TYR A 53 12.50 2.57 -14.87
C TYR A 53 11.33 3.34 -14.26
N LEU A 54 11.61 4.50 -13.65
CA LEU A 54 10.61 5.47 -13.25
C LEU A 54 10.31 6.36 -14.48
N ALA A 55 9.24 6.02 -15.20
CA ALA A 55 8.95 6.60 -16.51
C ALA A 55 8.00 7.80 -16.45
N GLY A 56 8.23 8.77 -17.33
CA GLY A 56 7.45 9.99 -17.55
C GLY A 56 6.26 9.78 -18.48
N ILE A 57 6.20 10.49 -19.60
CA ILE A 57 5.17 10.34 -20.66
C ILE A 57 5.76 10.11 -22.07
N GLU A 58 7.06 9.87 -22.13
CA GLU A 58 7.78 9.48 -23.34
C GLU A 58 7.32 8.12 -23.87
N PRO A 59 7.31 7.92 -25.20
CA PRO A 59 7.08 6.61 -25.79
C PRO A 59 8.13 5.58 -25.34
N ILE A 60 7.65 4.40 -24.93
CA ILE A 60 8.47 3.24 -24.57
C ILE A 60 8.13 2.14 -25.57
N THR A 61 8.88 2.11 -26.66
CA THR A 61 8.67 1.22 -27.81
C THR A 61 9.14 -0.20 -27.51
N LYS A 62 8.76 -1.13 -28.38
CA LYS A 62 9.24 -2.52 -28.33
C LYS A 62 10.76 -2.59 -28.39
N GLU A 63 11.37 -1.77 -29.24
CA GLU A 63 12.81 -1.69 -29.48
C GLU A 63 13.54 -1.27 -28.19
N VAL A 64 13.00 -0.27 -27.49
CA VAL A 64 13.49 0.17 -26.18
C VAL A 64 13.42 -0.95 -25.13
N LEU A 65 12.32 -1.70 -25.08
CA LEU A 65 12.16 -2.78 -24.10
C LEU A 65 13.09 -3.97 -24.39
N GLN A 66 13.31 -4.32 -25.66
CA GLN A 66 14.11 -5.48 -26.05
C GLN A 66 15.59 -5.39 -25.65
N ILE A 67 16.15 -4.18 -25.59
CA ILE A 67 17.54 -3.97 -25.15
C ILE A 67 17.69 -3.95 -23.64
N ALA A 68 16.59 -3.77 -22.89
CA ALA A 68 16.57 -3.56 -21.45
C ALA A 68 16.61 -4.92 -20.70
N LYS A 69 17.66 -5.70 -20.94
CA LYS A 69 17.77 -7.12 -20.50
C LYS A 69 17.63 -7.34 -19.00
N ASN A 70 17.97 -6.34 -18.19
CA ASN A 70 17.93 -6.42 -16.73
C ASN A 70 16.69 -5.73 -16.12
N LEU A 71 15.89 -5.05 -16.94
CA LEU A 71 14.77 -4.27 -16.49
C LEU A 71 13.67 -5.20 -15.99
N LYS A 72 13.25 -5.02 -14.74
CA LYS A 72 12.22 -5.86 -14.11
C LYS A 72 10.89 -5.13 -13.91
N ILE A 73 10.93 -3.81 -13.77
CA ILE A 73 9.74 -3.00 -13.53
C ILE A 73 9.83 -1.63 -14.23
N ILE A 74 8.72 -1.23 -14.82
CA ILE A 74 8.44 0.15 -15.23
C ILE A 74 7.37 0.70 -14.29
N SER A 75 7.73 1.75 -13.57
CA SER A 75 6.81 2.47 -12.70
C SER A 75 6.48 3.82 -13.30
N ARG A 76 5.24 3.96 -13.72
CA ARG A 76 4.75 5.14 -14.43
C ARG A 76 4.43 6.26 -13.45
N ASN A 77 5.00 7.45 -13.69
CA ASN A 77 4.66 8.68 -12.97
C ASN A 77 3.34 9.26 -13.50
N GLY A 78 2.24 8.55 -13.22
CA GLY A 78 0.90 8.84 -13.70
C GLY A 78 0.07 7.57 -13.89
N VAL A 79 -1.13 7.72 -14.45
CA VAL A 79 -2.08 6.62 -14.64
C VAL A 79 -2.12 6.08 -16.07
N GLY A 80 -1.80 6.90 -17.07
CA GLY A 80 -1.85 6.52 -18.48
C GLY A 80 -0.65 5.68 -18.90
N ILE A 81 -0.92 4.58 -19.61
CA ILE A 81 0.07 3.60 -20.11
C ILE A 81 0.00 3.44 -21.63
N ASP A 82 -0.73 4.32 -22.31
CA ASP A 82 -1.04 4.25 -23.75
C ASP A 82 0.20 4.32 -24.65
N ASN A 83 1.31 4.82 -24.10
CA ASN A 83 2.58 5.02 -24.79
C ASN A 83 3.64 3.97 -24.43
N ILE A 84 3.24 2.86 -23.79
CA ILE A 84 4.11 1.73 -23.46
C ILE A 84 3.65 0.53 -24.29
N ASP A 85 4.58 -0.17 -24.95
CA ASP A 85 4.25 -1.45 -25.58
C ASP A 85 4.02 -2.53 -24.51
N LEU A 86 2.76 -2.65 -24.07
CA LEU A 86 2.34 -3.60 -23.04
C LEU A 86 2.55 -5.06 -23.46
N THR A 87 2.49 -5.36 -24.77
CA THR A 87 2.67 -6.72 -25.28
C THR A 87 4.13 -7.11 -25.15
N ALA A 88 5.04 -6.25 -25.60
CA ALA A 88 6.49 -6.46 -25.46
C ALA A 88 6.90 -6.55 -23.99
N ALA A 89 6.41 -5.65 -23.13
CA ALA A 89 6.70 -5.68 -21.69
C ALA A 89 6.29 -7.02 -21.06
N LYS A 90 5.08 -7.50 -21.36
CA LYS A 90 4.58 -8.79 -20.89
C LYS A 90 5.43 -9.97 -21.39
N THR A 91 5.80 -9.99 -22.67
CA THR A 91 6.67 -11.04 -23.24
C THR A 91 8.05 -11.09 -22.58
N LEU A 92 8.58 -9.92 -22.18
CA LEU A 92 9.88 -9.80 -21.52
C LEU A 92 9.81 -9.97 -19.99
N GLY A 93 8.61 -10.18 -19.43
CA GLY A 93 8.42 -10.34 -17.98
C GLY A 93 8.63 -9.05 -17.18
N ILE A 94 8.46 -7.89 -17.81
CA ILE A 94 8.61 -6.57 -17.19
C ILE A 94 7.27 -6.18 -16.56
N GLU A 95 7.27 -5.99 -15.24
CA GLU A 95 6.08 -5.53 -14.52
C GLU A 95 5.81 -4.05 -14.83
N ILE A 96 4.55 -3.69 -15.07
CA ILE A 96 4.13 -2.30 -15.24
C ILE A 96 3.25 -1.91 -14.07
N LYS A 97 3.65 -0.87 -13.33
CA LYS A 97 2.85 -0.26 -12.26
C LYS A 97 2.56 1.20 -12.58
N THR A 98 1.42 1.69 -12.12
CA THR A 98 0.99 3.08 -12.29
C THR A 98 0.67 3.73 -10.95
N ALA A 99 0.68 5.05 -10.91
CA ALA A 99 0.30 5.83 -9.75
C ALA A 99 -1.23 6.01 -9.69
N ILE A 100 -1.95 4.94 -9.36
CA ILE A 100 -3.43 4.91 -9.35
C ILE A 100 -3.99 6.03 -8.45
N ALA A 101 -5.02 6.72 -8.95
CA ALA A 101 -5.76 7.79 -8.25
C ALA A 101 -4.94 9.03 -7.82
N SER A 102 -3.65 9.10 -8.13
CA SER A 102 -2.76 10.22 -7.77
C SER A 102 -3.25 11.59 -8.26
N ASN A 103 -3.91 11.62 -9.41
CA ASN A 103 -4.44 12.82 -10.06
C ASN A 103 -5.95 13.03 -9.87
N ALA A 104 -6.66 12.13 -9.16
CA ALA A 104 -8.12 12.12 -9.16
C ALA A 104 -8.74 13.41 -8.60
N GLN A 105 -8.07 14.04 -7.64
CA GLN A 105 -8.51 15.32 -7.07
C GLN A 105 -8.39 16.47 -8.07
N GLY A 106 -7.23 16.63 -8.71
CA GLY A 106 -7.01 17.70 -9.70
C GLY A 106 -7.98 17.60 -10.88
N VAL A 107 -8.25 16.37 -11.37
CA VAL A 107 -9.19 16.16 -12.48
C VAL A 107 -10.62 16.53 -12.03
N ALA A 108 -11.01 16.16 -10.81
CA ALA A 108 -12.34 16.51 -10.29
C ALA A 108 -12.52 18.04 -10.12
N GLU A 109 -11.49 18.73 -9.65
CA GLU A 109 -11.48 20.19 -9.54
C GLU A 109 -11.54 20.87 -10.91
N LEU A 110 -10.81 20.36 -11.90
CA LEU A 110 -10.90 20.86 -13.27
C LEU A 110 -12.30 20.63 -13.85
N ALA A 111 -12.90 19.46 -13.66
CA ALA A 111 -14.25 19.17 -14.14
C ALA A 111 -15.28 20.16 -13.57
N ILE A 112 -15.24 20.43 -12.26
CA ILE A 112 -16.09 21.44 -11.61
C ILE A 112 -15.80 22.85 -12.14
N SER A 113 -14.52 23.18 -12.36
CA SER A 113 -14.11 24.46 -12.94
C SER A 113 -14.64 24.65 -14.36
N LEU A 114 -14.64 23.60 -15.19
CA LEU A 114 -15.21 23.59 -16.52
C LEU A 114 -16.74 23.70 -16.48
N ILE A 115 -17.42 23.06 -15.52
CA ILE A 115 -18.87 23.24 -15.30
C ILE A 115 -19.17 24.71 -14.99
N LEU A 116 -18.49 25.31 -14.00
CA LEU A 116 -18.68 26.71 -13.63
C LEU A 116 -18.36 27.67 -14.78
N SER A 117 -17.29 27.40 -15.53
CA SER A 117 -16.89 28.19 -16.70
C SER A 117 -17.93 28.12 -17.82
N SER A 118 -18.54 26.94 -18.00
CA SER A 118 -19.57 26.69 -19.01
C SER A 118 -20.86 27.46 -18.70
N VAL A 119 -21.39 27.33 -17.48
CA VAL A 119 -22.68 27.95 -17.11
C VAL A 119 -22.60 29.47 -16.96
N ARG A 120 -21.39 30.02 -16.88
CA ARG A 120 -21.12 31.47 -16.75
C ARG A 120 -20.42 32.07 -17.95
N ALA A 121 -20.16 31.30 -19.02
CA ALA A 121 -19.46 31.72 -20.23
C ALA A 121 -18.16 32.49 -19.95
N ILE A 122 -17.35 32.03 -18.99
CA ILE A 122 -16.17 32.77 -18.51
C ILE A 122 -15.12 32.96 -19.61
N PRO A 123 -14.69 31.91 -20.35
CA PRO A 123 -13.67 32.08 -21.39
C PRO A 123 -14.13 33.00 -22.51
N PHE A 124 -15.38 32.84 -22.97
CA PHE A 124 -15.99 33.71 -23.96
C PHE A 124 -15.99 35.18 -23.50
N SER A 125 -16.52 35.45 -22.30
CA SER A 125 -16.63 36.81 -21.76
C SER A 125 -15.26 37.47 -21.59
N SER A 126 -14.26 36.70 -21.12
CA SER A 126 -12.87 37.17 -21.01
C SER A 126 -12.30 37.55 -22.37
N ASN A 127 -12.49 36.70 -23.39
CA ASN A 127 -11.98 36.92 -24.75
C ASN A 127 -12.66 38.11 -25.43
N ARG A 128 -13.97 38.30 -25.24
CA ARG A 128 -14.70 39.46 -25.77
C ARG A 128 -14.20 40.76 -25.16
N LEU A 129 -14.05 40.82 -23.84
CA LEU A 129 -13.56 42.03 -23.18
C LEU A 129 -12.12 42.37 -23.59
N LYS A 130 -11.23 41.37 -23.65
CA LYS A 130 -9.84 41.53 -24.12
C LYS A 130 -9.75 41.98 -25.58
N SER A 131 -10.73 41.63 -26.41
CA SER A 131 -10.83 42.11 -27.80
C SER A 131 -11.54 43.47 -27.92
N GLY A 132 -11.76 44.18 -26.81
CA GLY A 132 -12.37 45.52 -26.79
C GLY A 132 -13.89 45.52 -26.95
N LYS A 133 -14.55 44.36 -26.88
CA LYS A 133 -16.00 44.21 -27.03
C LYS A 133 -16.68 44.10 -25.66
N TRP A 134 -17.61 45.00 -25.38
CA TRP A 134 -18.47 44.94 -24.19
C TRP A 134 -19.74 44.13 -24.48
N GLU A 135 -19.64 42.82 -24.39
CA GLU A 135 -20.73 41.88 -24.69
C GLU A 135 -21.11 41.09 -23.43
N ARG A 136 -22.40 41.11 -23.07
CA ARG A 136 -22.91 40.44 -21.86
C ARG A 136 -23.73 39.22 -22.26
N VAL A 137 -23.36 38.06 -21.72
CA VAL A 137 -24.11 36.80 -21.88
C VAL A 137 -24.77 36.45 -20.55
N LYS A 138 -26.04 36.05 -20.61
CA LYS A 138 -26.78 35.59 -19.44
C LYS A 138 -26.39 34.14 -19.14
N GLY A 139 -25.82 33.89 -17.96
CA GLY A 139 -25.54 32.54 -17.46
C GLY A 139 -26.67 31.97 -16.60
N ILE A 140 -26.41 30.80 -16.00
CA ILE A 140 -27.31 30.15 -15.02
C ILE A 140 -26.60 29.90 -13.67
N GLU A 141 -27.40 29.67 -12.64
CA GLU A 141 -26.93 29.23 -11.31
C GLU A 141 -27.05 27.70 -11.17
N LEU A 142 -26.15 27.10 -10.38
CA LEU A 142 -26.08 25.64 -10.18
C LEU A 142 -26.99 25.12 -9.05
N VAL A 143 -27.38 25.97 -8.09
CA VAL A 143 -28.20 25.56 -6.96
C VAL A 143 -29.52 24.96 -7.45
N GLY A 144 -29.83 23.74 -7.00
CA GLY A 144 -31.02 22.99 -7.38
C GLY A 144 -31.00 22.39 -8.80
N LYS A 145 -29.95 22.63 -9.60
CA LYS A 145 -29.74 21.95 -10.89
C LYS A 145 -29.25 20.52 -10.69
N THR A 146 -29.50 19.68 -11.69
CA THR A 146 -29.11 18.28 -11.67
C THR A 146 -27.82 18.06 -12.48
N LEU A 147 -26.78 17.53 -11.82
CA LEU A 147 -25.58 17.00 -12.45
C LEU A 147 -25.69 15.49 -12.64
N GLY A 148 -25.60 15.03 -13.89
CA GLY A 148 -25.43 13.63 -14.22
C GLY A 148 -23.95 13.26 -14.32
N ILE A 149 -23.49 12.31 -13.52
CA ILE A 149 -22.12 11.79 -13.56
C ILE A 149 -22.14 10.40 -14.17
N ILE A 150 -21.47 10.25 -15.32
CA ILE A 150 -21.28 8.96 -15.98
C ILE A 150 -19.88 8.46 -15.65
N GLY A 151 -19.80 7.42 -14.82
CA GLY A 151 -18.57 6.92 -14.20
C GLY A 151 -18.39 7.47 -12.79
N CYS A 152 -18.73 6.67 -11.78
CA CYS A 152 -18.59 6.99 -10.37
C CYS A 152 -17.36 6.29 -9.75
N GLY A 153 -16.22 6.34 -10.47
CA GLY A 153 -14.92 5.93 -9.95
C GLY A 153 -14.28 6.97 -9.03
N ASN A 154 -12.95 6.91 -8.87
CA ASN A 154 -12.20 7.84 -8.01
C ASN A 154 -12.45 9.33 -8.30
N ILE A 155 -12.55 9.70 -9.58
CA ILE A 155 -12.80 11.08 -10.03
C ILE A 155 -14.29 11.43 -9.86
N GLY A 156 -15.19 10.63 -10.42
CA GLY A 156 -16.64 10.89 -10.36
C GLY A 156 -17.18 11.03 -8.93
N LYS A 157 -16.70 10.22 -7.98
CA LYS A 157 -17.06 10.36 -6.55
C LYS A 157 -16.64 11.71 -5.96
N ARG A 158 -15.49 12.25 -6.37
CA ARG A 158 -15.01 13.57 -5.93
C ARG A 158 -15.80 14.70 -6.59
N VAL A 159 -16.08 14.58 -7.89
CA VAL A 159 -16.98 15.49 -8.61
C VAL A 159 -18.35 15.54 -7.93
N ALA A 160 -18.91 14.39 -7.55
CA ALA A 160 -20.19 14.32 -6.83
C ALA A 160 -20.15 15.12 -5.52
N LYS A 161 -19.14 14.91 -4.67
CA LYS A 161 -18.98 15.63 -3.40
C LYS A 161 -18.87 17.14 -3.60
N LEU A 162 -18.05 17.58 -4.58
CA LEU A 162 -17.87 18.99 -4.89
C LEU A 162 -19.17 19.63 -5.42
N ALA A 163 -19.88 18.95 -6.32
CA ALA A 163 -21.14 19.43 -6.88
C ALA A 163 -22.25 19.55 -5.83
N ILE A 164 -22.36 18.60 -4.90
CA ILE A 164 -23.27 18.67 -3.76
C ILE A 164 -22.93 19.88 -2.89
N GLY A 165 -21.63 20.13 -2.64
CA GLY A 165 -21.18 21.32 -1.92
C GLY A 165 -21.56 22.65 -2.59
N LEU A 166 -21.78 22.64 -3.91
CA LEU A 166 -22.30 23.78 -4.69
C LEU A 166 -23.85 23.85 -4.72
N GLY A 167 -24.54 22.96 -3.99
CA GLY A 167 -26.00 22.91 -3.89
C GLY A 167 -26.71 22.22 -5.07
N MET A 168 -25.99 21.40 -5.84
CA MET A 168 -26.58 20.61 -6.93
C MET A 168 -27.21 19.31 -6.43
N LYS A 169 -28.19 18.80 -7.19
CA LYS A 169 -28.61 17.39 -7.13
C LYS A 169 -27.71 16.56 -8.03
N VAL A 170 -27.30 15.37 -7.60
CA VAL A 170 -26.38 14.53 -8.35
C VAL A 170 -26.99 13.16 -8.65
N LEU A 171 -27.04 12.82 -9.95
CA LEU A 171 -27.39 11.49 -10.43
C LEU A 171 -26.11 10.79 -10.89
N GLY A 172 -25.81 9.63 -10.30
CA GLY A 172 -24.64 8.82 -10.67
C GLY A 172 -25.04 7.62 -11.52
N TYR A 173 -24.25 7.29 -12.54
CA TYR A 173 -24.32 6.02 -13.27
C TYR A 173 -22.94 5.38 -13.32
N ASP A 174 -22.86 4.10 -12.99
CA ASP A 174 -21.66 3.28 -13.13
C ASP A 174 -22.05 1.85 -13.54
N LEU A 175 -21.17 1.15 -14.25
CA LEU A 175 -21.35 -0.27 -14.56
C LEU A 175 -21.19 -1.14 -13.30
N PHE A 176 -20.38 -0.68 -12.35
CA PHE A 176 -20.09 -1.35 -11.09
C PHE A 176 -20.34 -0.36 -9.93
N PRO A 177 -21.61 -0.08 -9.60
CA PRO A 177 -21.94 0.91 -8.58
C PRO A 177 -21.42 0.48 -7.20
N ASP A 178 -20.87 1.45 -6.46
CA ASP A 178 -20.48 1.28 -5.07
C ASP A 178 -21.66 1.67 -4.18
N GLU A 179 -22.44 0.68 -3.75
CA GLU A 179 -23.62 0.87 -2.90
C GLU A 179 -23.33 1.54 -1.55
N THR A 180 -22.05 1.55 -1.12
CA THR A 180 -21.63 2.23 0.12
C THR A 180 -21.39 3.73 -0.10
N PHE A 181 -21.24 4.17 -1.34
CA PHE A 181 -20.99 5.57 -1.66
C PHE A 181 -22.29 6.39 -1.64
N LYS A 182 -22.58 7.01 -0.48
CA LYS A 182 -23.74 7.89 -0.26
C LYS A 182 -23.29 9.20 0.40
N PRO A 183 -22.71 10.15 -0.38
CA PRO A 183 -22.10 11.35 0.18
C PRO A 183 -23.13 12.33 0.79
N SER A 184 -24.38 12.34 0.33
CA SER A 184 -25.52 13.05 0.95
C SER A 184 -26.85 12.51 0.41
N ILE A 185 -27.98 13.06 0.90
CA ILE A 185 -29.33 12.81 0.38
C ILE A 185 -29.54 13.32 -1.06
N ASP A 186 -28.69 14.23 -1.52
CA ASP A 186 -28.75 14.82 -2.86
C ASP A 186 -28.03 13.97 -3.92
N PHE A 187 -27.47 12.82 -3.54
CA PHE A 187 -26.85 11.86 -4.44
C PHE A 187 -27.68 10.58 -4.59
N THR A 188 -27.95 10.20 -5.84
CA THR A 188 -28.67 8.96 -6.16
C THR A 188 -28.02 8.24 -7.34
N TYR A 189 -27.73 6.94 -7.18
CA TYR A 189 -27.41 6.08 -8.32
C TYR A 189 -28.68 5.78 -9.13
N THR A 190 -28.57 5.86 -10.45
CA THR A 190 -29.67 5.57 -11.37
C THR A 190 -29.15 4.93 -12.67
N ASN A 191 -30.07 4.52 -13.55
CA ASN A 191 -29.72 4.01 -14.87
C ASN A 191 -29.36 5.16 -15.83
N LEU A 192 -28.57 4.87 -16.87
CA LEU A 192 -28.09 5.86 -17.83
C LEU A 192 -29.22 6.67 -18.49
N ASN A 193 -30.33 6.03 -18.86
CA ASN A 193 -31.45 6.71 -19.53
C ASN A 193 -32.11 7.75 -18.63
N GLU A 194 -32.31 7.42 -17.36
CA GLU A 194 -32.90 8.32 -16.37
C GLU A 194 -31.94 9.47 -16.05
N LEU A 195 -30.65 9.20 -15.91
CA LEU A 195 -29.62 10.24 -15.75
C LEU A 195 -29.68 11.24 -16.91
N LEU A 196 -29.62 10.77 -18.16
CA LEU A 196 -29.57 11.62 -19.35
C LEU A 196 -30.82 12.51 -19.50
N LYS A 197 -32.01 11.97 -19.19
CA LYS A 197 -33.28 12.72 -19.28
C LYS A 197 -33.43 13.79 -18.20
N ASN A 198 -32.83 13.57 -17.03
CA ASN A 198 -33.07 14.42 -15.85
C ASN A 198 -31.91 15.38 -15.54
N SER A 199 -30.77 15.25 -16.21
CA SER A 199 -29.59 16.10 -16.00
C SER A 199 -29.67 17.43 -16.75
N ASP A 200 -29.28 18.51 -16.10
CA ASP A 200 -29.05 19.82 -16.72
C ASP A 200 -27.59 19.95 -17.20
N ILE A 201 -26.67 19.25 -16.53
CA ILE A 201 -25.26 19.12 -16.88
C ILE A 201 -24.87 17.65 -16.84
N VAL A 202 -24.07 17.18 -17.79
CA VAL A 202 -23.48 15.83 -17.79
C VAL A 202 -21.97 15.92 -17.71
N SER A 203 -21.36 15.20 -16.76
CA SER A 203 -19.91 15.07 -16.61
C SER A 203 -19.47 13.63 -16.88
N LEU A 204 -18.56 13.48 -17.84
CA LEU A 204 -18.03 12.20 -18.31
C LEU A 204 -16.74 11.85 -17.55
N ASN A 205 -16.79 10.73 -16.82
CA ASN A 205 -15.74 10.27 -15.89
C ASN A 205 -15.47 8.76 -16.03
N CYS A 206 -15.90 8.14 -17.13
CA CYS A 206 -15.75 6.72 -17.42
C CYS A 206 -14.65 6.47 -18.47
N PRO A 207 -14.07 5.27 -18.55
CA PRO A 207 -13.23 4.89 -19.69
C PRO A 207 -14.04 4.86 -21.01
N PRO A 208 -13.38 5.00 -22.17
CA PRO A 208 -14.04 4.90 -23.47
C PRO A 208 -14.41 3.44 -23.77
N GLY A 209 -15.51 3.24 -24.50
CA GLY A 209 -15.87 1.96 -25.10
C GLY A 209 -15.41 1.87 -26.56
N GLU A 210 -15.77 0.77 -27.24
CA GLU A 210 -15.53 0.62 -28.69
C GLU A 210 -16.30 1.65 -29.54
N LYS A 211 -17.45 2.12 -29.02
CA LYS A 211 -18.29 3.12 -29.66
C LYS A 211 -18.48 4.30 -28.71
N PRO A 212 -18.66 5.52 -29.26
CA PRO A 212 -19.03 6.68 -28.46
C PRO A 212 -20.28 6.42 -27.63
N LEU A 213 -20.21 6.76 -26.36
CA LEU A 213 -21.36 6.69 -25.45
C LEU A 213 -22.33 7.84 -25.72
N ILE A 214 -21.80 9.02 -26.04
CA ILE A 214 -22.57 10.22 -26.36
C ILE A 214 -22.55 10.43 -27.87
N ASP A 215 -23.50 9.78 -28.55
CA ASP A 215 -23.74 9.92 -29.98
C ASP A 215 -25.00 10.78 -30.27
N GLY A 216 -25.28 11.03 -31.54
CA GLY A 216 -26.46 11.81 -31.95
C GLY A 216 -27.81 11.22 -31.50
N LYS A 217 -27.91 9.92 -31.23
CA LYS A 217 -29.14 9.30 -30.69
C LYS A 217 -29.28 9.60 -29.20
N VAL A 218 -28.19 9.46 -28.46
CA VAL A 218 -28.12 9.74 -27.01
C VAL A 218 -28.34 11.23 -26.73
N ILE A 219 -27.75 12.12 -27.52
CA ILE A 219 -27.95 13.57 -27.40
C ILE A 219 -29.42 13.95 -27.55
N LYS A 220 -30.17 13.30 -28.45
CA LYS A 220 -31.62 13.55 -28.61
C LYS A 220 -32.44 13.23 -27.36
N MET A 221 -31.97 12.30 -26.52
CA MET A 221 -32.65 11.90 -25.27
C MET A 221 -32.40 12.86 -24.11
N MET A 222 -31.34 13.66 -24.20
CA MET A 222 -31.01 14.68 -23.20
C MET A 222 -32.01 15.84 -23.23
N LYS A 223 -32.02 16.65 -22.17
CA LYS A 223 -32.74 17.92 -22.17
C LYS A 223 -32.21 18.85 -23.26
N ASP A 224 -33.05 19.80 -23.68
CA ASP A 224 -32.58 20.94 -24.48
C ASP A 224 -31.76 21.89 -23.61
N ASN A 225 -30.81 22.60 -24.23
CA ASN A 225 -29.88 23.52 -23.56
C ASN A 225 -28.97 22.83 -22.52
N ILE A 226 -28.54 21.60 -22.81
CA ILE A 226 -27.70 20.83 -21.90
C ILE A 226 -26.23 21.28 -21.97
N TYR A 227 -25.52 21.13 -20.85
CA TYR A 227 -24.07 21.33 -20.76
C TYR A 227 -23.36 19.98 -20.64
N ILE A 228 -22.28 19.78 -21.40
CA ILE A 228 -21.50 18.53 -21.35
C ILE A 228 -20.04 18.86 -21.03
N VAL A 229 -19.47 18.14 -20.06
CA VAL A 229 -18.06 18.25 -19.65
C VAL A 229 -17.37 16.90 -19.81
N ASN A 230 -16.26 16.88 -20.57
CA ASN A 230 -15.44 15.69 -20.79
C ASN A 230 -14.00 15.90 -20.31
N THR A 231 -13.66 15.29 -19.19
CA THR A 231 -12.29 15.24 -18.65
C THR A 231 -11.74 13.82 -18.61
N ALA A 232 -12.35 12.90 -19.35
CA ALA A 232 -12.04 11.47 -19.29
C ALA A 232 -11.28 11.00 -20.53
N ARG A 233 -11.94 10.82 -21.67
CA ARG A 233 -11.33 10.46 -22.97
C ARG A 233 -12.19 10.99 -24.12
N ALA A 234 -11.55 11.36 -25.23
CA ALA A 234 -12.25 11.90 -26.40
C ALA A 234 -13.24 10.90 -27.01
N GLY A 235 -12.87 9.62 -27.10
CA GLY A 235 -13.70 8.56 -27.69
C GLY A 235 -15.01 8.25 -26.96
N ILE A 236 -15.32 8.93 -25.85
CA ILE A 236 -16.61 8.81 -25.16
C ILE A 236 -17.71 9.58 -25.93
N VAL A 237 -17.34 10.60 -26.70
CA VAL A 237 -18.26 11.42 -27.48
C VAL A 237 -18.03 11.23 -28.98
N ASP A 238 -19.10 11.36 -29.76
CA ASP A 238 -18.99 11.52 -31.21
C ASP A 238 -18.85 13.01 -31.54
N GLU A 239 -17.65 13.44 -31.95
CA GLU A 239 -17.32 14.86 -32.14
C GLU A 239 -18.23 15.55 -33.16
N GLU A 240 -18.61 14.85 -34.24
CA GLU A 240 -19.53 15.38 -35.26
C GLU A 240 -20.94 15.60 -34.69
N SER A 241 -21.46 14.64 -33.92
CA SER A 241 -22.75 14.79 -33.24
C SER A 241 -22.74 15.93 -32.22
N ILE A 242 -21.64 16.13 -31.49
CA ILE A 242 -21.50 17.26 -30.56
C ILE A 242 -21.52 18.59 -31.32
N LEU A 243 -20.76 18.72 -32.41
CA LEU A 243 -20.74 19.93 -33.23
C LEU A 243 -22.12 20.26 -33.80
N ASN A 244 -22.81 19.28 -34.36
CA ASN A 244 -24.17 19.45 -34.89
C ASN A 244 -25.17 19.85 -33.80
N ALA A 245 -25.02 19.30 -32.58
CA ALA A 245 -25.86 19.64 -31.45
C ALA A 245 -25.58 21.05 -30.88
N LEU A 246 -24.34 21.53 -30.94
CA LEU A 246 -23.99 22.92 -30.62
C LEU A 246 -24.61 23.88 -31.66
N ASN A 247 -24.45 23.60 -32.95
CA ASN A 247 -24.98 24.42 -34.05
C ASN A 247 -26.51 24.54 -34.01
N SER A 248 -27.21 23.46 -33.60
CA SER A 248 -28.68 23.46 -33.46
C SER A 248 -29.18 24.04 -32.13
N GLY A 249 -28.29 24.37 -31.18
CA GLY A 249 -28.64 24.84 -29.84
C GLY A 249 -29.14 23.77 -28.88
N LYS A 250 -29.11 22.49 -29.28
CA LYS A 250 -29.45 21.36 -28.39
C LYS A 250 -28.49 21.29 -27.20
N ILE A 251 -27.20 21.48 -27.45
CA ILE A 251 -26.15 21.63 -26.43
C ILE A 251 -25.83 23.12 -26.31
N THR A 252 -25.84 23.65 -25.09
CA THR A 252 -25.48 25.05 -24.83
C THR A 252 -23.97 25.24 -24.76
N MET A 253 -23.25 24.29 -24.16
CA MET A 253 -21.79 24.35 -24.06
C MET A 253 -21.21 22.93 -24.01
N TYR A 254 -20.10 22.72 -24.72
CA TYR A 254 -19.25 21.55 -24.56
C TYR A 254 -17.89 21.98 -23.99
N ALA A 255 -17.48 21.43 -22.86
CA ALA A 255 -16.16 21.67 -22.29
C ALA A 255 -15.35 20.38 -22.30
N THR A 256 -14.13 20.41 -22.83
CA THR A 256 -13.26 19.24 -22.92
C THR A 256 -11.82 19.54 -22.52
N ASP A 257 -11.20 18.57 -21.84
CA ASP A 257 -9.76 18.55 -21.55
C ASP A 257 -9.02 17.49 -22.38
N VAL A 258 -9.72 16.72 -23.20
CA VAL A 258 -9.19 15.51 -23.85
C VAL A 258 -9.47 15.49 -25.35
N TYR A 259 -8.55 14.90 -26.13
CA TYR A 259 -8.63 14.87 -27.60
C TYR A 259 -8.25 13.49 -28.16
N SER A 260 -8.70 13.20 -29.38
CA SER A 260 -8.40 11.94 -30.07
C SER A 260 -6.92 11.82 -30.46
N THR A 261 -6.30 12.95 -30.81
CA THR A 261 -4.86 13.11 -31.01
C THR A 261 -4.38 14.29 -30.17
N GLU A 262 -3.26 14.14 -29.47
CA GLU A 262 -2.74 15.15 -28.56
C GLU A 262 -1.27 15.46 -28.90
N PRO A 263 -0.93 16.69 -29.37
CA PRO A 263 -1.82 17.85 -29.56
C PRO A 263 -2.82 17.70 -30.73
N PRO A 264 -4.05 18.26 -30.62
CA PRO A 264 -5.04 18.18 -31.69
C PRO A 264 -4.79 19.21 -32.79
N GLU A 265 -5.22 18.90 -34.01
CA GLU A 265 -5.48 19.92 -35.03
C GLU A 265 -6.69 20.76 -34.60
N ILE A 266 -6.70 22.05 -34.93
CA ILE A 266 -7.80 22.96 -34.55
C ILE A 266 -9.01 22.68 -35.44
N SER A 267 -9.89 21.78 -34.99
CA SER A 267 -11.12 21.41 -35.68
C SER A 267 -12.23 22.46 -35.51
N ALA A 268 -13.31 22.33 -36.29
CA ALA A 268 -14.49 23.19 -36.17
C ALA A 268 -15.13 23.10 -34.77
N LEU A 269 -15.09 21.93 -34.13
CA LEU A 269 -15.56 21.74 -32.76
C LEU A 269 -14.66 22.50 -31.76
N ILE A 270 -13.34 22.35 -31.87
CA ILE A 270 -12.38 23.05 -30.98
C ILE A 270 -12.50 24.58 -31.09
N ASN A 271 -12.75 25.08 -32.30
CA ASN A 271 -12.86 26.52 -32.57
C ASN A 271 -14.28 27.09 -32.34
N HIS A 272 -15.27 26.26 -32.00
CA HIS A 272 -16.65 26.70 -31.82
C HIS A 272 -16.78 27.61 -30.59
N GLU A 273 -17.56 28.70 -30.68
CA GLU A 273 -17.65 29.70 -29.60
C GLU A 273 -18.28 29.17 -28.30
N HIS A 274 -19.10 28.11 -28.42
CA HIS A 274 -19.68 27.36 -27.32
C HIS A 274 -18.89 26.08 -26.97
N THR A 275 -17.59 26.10 -27.24
CA THR A 275 -16.67 25.06 -26.80
C THR A 275 -15.56 25.63 -25.95
N ILE A 276 -15.36 25.04 -24.77
CA ILE A 276 -14.26 25.37 -23.86
C ILE A 276 -13.23 24.23 -23.95
N THR A 277 -11.99 24.58 -24.24
CA THR A 277 -10.90 23.62 -24.40
C THR A 277 -9.79 23.89 -23.41
N THR A 278 -9.25 22.83 -22.82
CA THR A 278 -8.00 22.86 -22.05
C THR A 278 -7.04 21.78 -22.57
N PRO A 279 -5.71 21.99 -22.51
CA PRO A 279 -4.75 21.11 -23.15
C PRO A 279 -4.33 19.93 -22.24
N HIS A 280 -5.28 19.07 -21.86
CA HIS A 280 -5.07 17.88 -21.02
C HIS A 280 -4.37 18.19 -19.69
N ILE A 281 -4.90 19.15 -18.95
CA ILE A 281 -4.31 19.66 -17.70
C ILE A 281 -4.96 19.08 -16.44
N GLY A 282 -5.96 18.21 -16.53
CA GLY A 282 -6.71 17.71 -15.37
C GLY A 282 -5.83 17.10 -14.28
N GLY A 283 -4.82 16.32 -14.66
CA GLY A 283 -3.86 15.76 -13.70
C GLY A 283 -2.62 16.62 -13.46
N TYR A 284 -2.50 17.78 -14.11
CA TYR A 284 -1.28 18.59 -14.12
C TYR A 284 -1.30 19.64 -13.01
N THR A 285 -1.27 19.18 -11.76
CA THR A 285 -1.10 20.01 -10.55
C THR A 285 0.15 19.60 -9.79
N GLU A 286 0.71 20.50 -8.98
CA GLU A 286 1.89 20.21 -8.16
C GLU A 286 1.65 19.02 -7.22
N GLU A 287 0.50 19.00 -6.54
CA GLU A 287 0.14 17.93 -5.60
C GLU A 287 -0.10 16.60 -6.30
N SER A 288 -0.65 16.62 -7.52
CA SER A 288 -0.85 15.41 -8.31
C SER A 288 0.48 14.82 -8.78
N ILE A 289 1.41 15.68 -9.22
CA ILE A 289 2.77 15.28 -9.61
C ILE A 289 3.52 14.69 -8.41
N ASN A 290 3.42 15.31 -7.23
CA ASN A 290 4.07 14.82 -6.01
C ASN A 290 3.52 13.44 -5.60
N ARG A 291 2.18 13.29 -5.51
CA ARG A 291 1.56 11.99 -5.22
C ARG A 291 1.90 10.93 -6.25
N ALA A 292 1.96 11.30 -7.53
CA ALA A 292 2.29 10.36 -8.60
C ALA A 292 3.75 9.90 -8.50
N THR A 293 4.66 10.80 -8.14
CA THR A 293 6.07 10.50 -7.92
C THR A 293 6.27 9.61 -6.70
N ASP A 294 5.59 9.90 -5.59
CA ASP A 294 5.61 9.06 -4.38
C ASP A 294 5.16 7.64 -4.67
N ALA A 295 4.02 7.50 -5.34
CA ALA A 295 3.50 6.19 -5.73
C ALA A 295 4.44 5.48 -6.70
N ALA A 296 5.04 6.20 -7.66
CA ALA A 296 5.97 5.60 -8.61
C ALA A 296 7.24 5.06 -7.92
N VAL A 297 7.77 5.78 -6.94
CA VAL A 297 8.90 5.33 -6.11
C VAL A 297 8.51 4.13 -5.26
N ASP A 298 7.39 4.22 -4.54
CA ASP A 298 6.90 3.15 -3.68
C ASP A 298 6.65 1.86 -4.49
N ASN A 299 6.11 1.95 -5.71
CA ASN A 299 5.95 0.81 -6.62
C ASN A 299 7.28 0.10 -6.91
N ILE A 300 8.35 0.85 -7.20
CA ILE A 300 9.68 0.28 -7.46
C ILE A 300 10.23 -0.41 -6.21
N LEU A 301 10.19 0.25 -5.06
CA LEU A 301 10.67 -0.31 -3.78
C LEU A 301 9.90 -1.57 -3.40
N ASN A 302 8.57 -1.53 -3.51
CA ASN A 302 7.71 -2.67 -3.21
C ASN A 302 8.04 -3.85 -4.11
N PHE A 303 8.30 -3.61 -5.39
CA PHE A 303 8.62 -4.67 -6.33
C PHE A 303 10.03 -5.24 -6.15
N LEU A 304 11.05 -4.36 -6.06
CA LEU A 304 12.45 -4.77 -6.04
C LEU A 304 12.94 -5.21 -4.65
N ILE A 305 12.33 -4.74 -3.56
CA ILE A 305 12.75 -5.02 -2.19
C ILE A 305 11.68 -5.81 -1.46
N VAL A 306 10.46 -5.29 -1.31
CA VAL A 306 9.46 -5.94 -0.44
C VAL A 306 9.04 -7.31 -0.99
N ASN A 307 8.78 -7.37 -2.30
CA ASN A 307 8.42 -8.58 -3.03
C ASN A 307 9.62 -9.45 -3.45
N SER A 308 10.82 -9.08 -3.03
CA SER A 308 12.06 -9.74 -3.43
C SER A 308 12.29 -11.08 -2.74
N VAL A 309 11.37 -11.55 -1.89
CA VAL A 309 11.48 -12.84 -1.22
C VAL A 309 10.36 -13.79 -1.60
N ASP A 310 10.68 -15.06 -1.72
CA ASP A 310 9.72 -16.17 -1.80
C ASP A 310 9.72 -16.94 -0.49
N ILE A 311 8.54 -17.43 -0.10
CA ILE A 311 8.37 -18.31 1.06
C ILE A 311 7.96 -19.70 0.57
N MET A 312 8.74 -20.71 0.92
CA MET A 312 8.41 -22.12 0.68
C MET A 312 8.19 -22.82 2.01
N GLU A 313 7.02 -23.44 2.17
CA GLU A 313 6.70 -24.27 3.31
C GLU A 313 7.18 -25.71 3.10
N SER A 314 7.70 -26.34 4.15
CA SER A 314 7.91 -27.79 4.16
C SER A 314 7.77 -28.36 5.57
N ASN A 315 7.31 -29.60 5.67
CA ASN A 315 7.28 -30.34 6.93
C ASN A 315 8.68 -30.83 7.32
N ILE A 316 8.92 -30.91 8.63
CA ILE A 316 10.10 -31.54 9.24
C ILE A 316 9.67 -32.68 10.15
N ASN A 317 10.54 -33.68 10.32
CA ASN A 317 10.25 -34.83 11.20
C ASN A 317 10.17 -34.42 12.67
N SER A 318 11.06 -33.53 13.12
CA SER A 318 11.00 -32.95 14.45
C SER A 318 11.69 -31.59 14.52
N LEU A 319 11.15 -30.68 15.34
CA LEU A 319 11.81 -29.42 15.69
C LEU A 319 13.21 -29.61 16.28
N LYS A 320 13.47 -30.71 16.99
CA LYS A 320 14.80 -31.03 17.52
C LYS A 320 15.82 -31.16 16.39
N GLU A 321 15.52 -31.98 15.39
CA GLU A 321 16.40 -32.16 14.23
C GLU A 321 16.60 -30.86 13.47
N TYR A 322 15.54 -30.08 13.27
CA TYR A 322 15.64 -28.78 12.63
C TYR A 322 16.52 -27.82 13.42
N ILE A 323 16.26 -27.61 14.71
CA ILE A 323 17.03 -26.69 15.55
C ILE A 323 18.51 -27.09 15.59
N ASN A 324 18.81 -28.39 15.65
CA ASN A 324 20.18 -28.90 15.72
C ASN A 324 20.80 -29.19 14.33
N SER A 325 20.13 -28.85 13.22
CA SER A 325 20.62 -29.09 11.84
C SER A 325 21.77 -28.16 11.41
N LYS A 326 22.44 -28.53 10.31
CA LYS A 326 23.53 -27.77 9.66
C LYS A 326 23.11 -26.36 9.21
N GLN A 327 24.11 -25.52 8.90
CA GLN A 327 23.97 -24.13 8.46
C GLN A 327 23.00 -23.95 7.28
N VAL A 328 22.31 -22.80 7.28
CA VAL A 328 21.47 -22.33 6.19
C VAL A 328 22.35 -21.56 5.19
N ALA A 329 22.01 -21.61 3.90
CA ALA A 329 22.72 -20.83 2.88
C ALA A 329 22.63 -19.32 3.19
N SER A 330 23.67 -18.54 2.88
CA SER A 330 23.75 -17.11 3.25
C SER A 330 22.64 -16.23 2.69
N ASN A 331 21.95 -16.64 1.64
CA ASN A 331 20.83 -15.92 1.02
C ASN A 331 19.45 -16.43 1.45
N LYS A 332 19.38 -17.22 2.52
CA LYS A 332 18.14 -17.85 3.01
C LYS A 332 17.98 -17.63 4.51
N VAL A 333 16.73 -17.42 4.91
CA VAL A 333 16.30 -17.45 6.31
C VAL A 333 15.28 -18.57 6.47
N GLU A 334 15.40 -19.41 7.49
CA GLU A 334 14.40 -20.42 7.82
C GLU A 334 13.69 -20.03 9.11
N ILE A 335 12.35 -20.00 9.10
CA ILE A 335 11.51 -19.74 10.28
C ILE A 335 10.75 -21.00 10.64
N SER A 336 10.68 -21.32 11.93
CA SER A 336 9.76 -22.33 12.45
C SER A 336 9.00 -21.78 13.67
N TRP A 337 7.71 -22.06 13.73
CA TRP A 337 6.86 -21.61 14.83
C TRP A 337 7.00 -22.54 16.04
N LEU A 338 7.14 -21.95 17.23
CA LEU A 338 7.26 -22.63 18.51
C LEU A 338 5.93 -22.59 19.30
N GLY A 339 4.84 -22.14 18.68
CA GLY A 339 3.57 -21.94 19.34
C GLY A 339 3.46 -20.55 19.98
N GLN A 340 2.22 -20.05 20.16
CA GLN A 340 1.92 -18.69 20.64
C GLN A 340 2.73 -17.63 19.89
N ALA A 341 3.63 -16.88 20.54
CA ALA A 341 4.44 -15.81 19.99
C ALA A 341 5.81 -16.29 19.52
N GLY A 342 6.16 -17.54 19.86
CA GLY A 342 7.52 -18.03 19.79
C GLY A 342 7.92 -18.46 18.39
N PHE A 343 9.14 -18.09 17.98
CA PHE A 343 9.72 -18.51 16.70
C PHE A 343 11.19 -18.91 16.85
N ALA A 344 11.60 -19.91 16.08
CA ALA A 344 13.00 -20.26 15.86
C ALA A 344 13.41 -19.83 14.45
N ILE A 345 14.43 -18.98 14.34
CA ILE A 345 14.92 -18.43 13.09
C ILE A 345 16.38 -18.84 12.88
N LYS A 346 16.67 -19.44 11.73
CA LYS A 346 18.03 -19.78 11.30
C LYS A 346 18.51 -18.89 10.17
N PHE A 347 19.73 -18.40 10.30
CA PHE A 347 20.43 -17.65 9.26
C PHE A 347 21.92 -17.96 9.33
N LYS A 348 22.53 -18.33 8.20
CA LYS A 348 23.92 -18.84 8.15
C LYS A 348 24.10 -19.95 9.20
N ASP A 349 25.02 -19.82 10.15
CA ASP A 349 25.28 -20.76 11.24
C ASP A 349 24.66 -20.34 12.59
N LYS A 350 23.83 -19.27 12.59
CA LYS A 350 23.19 -18.71 13.78
C LYS A 350 21.77 -19.23 13.98
N LEU A 351 21.42 -19.47 15.24
CA LEU A 351 20.06 -19.72 15.68
C LEU A 351 19.57 -18.61 16.62
N LEU A 352 18.42 -18.03 16.27
CA LEU A 352 17.71 -17.05 17.06
C LEU A 352 16.39 -17.65 17.55
N LEU A 353 16.03 -17.38 18.81
CA LEU A 353 14.70 -17.65 19.34
C LEU A 353 14.02 -16.34 19.68
N ILE A 354 12.78 -16.13 19.24
CA ILE A 354 11.93 -15.01 19.65
C ILE A 354 10.89 -15.56 20.60
N ASP A 355 10.68 -14.90 21.75
CA ASP A 355 9.65 -15.20 22.76
C ASP A 355 9.46 -16.72 23.01
N PRO A 356 10.52 -17.47 23.40
CA PRO A 356 10.45 -18.92 23.48
C PRO A 356 9.68 -19.40 24.71
N TYR A 357 8.35 -19.52 24.61
CA TYR A 357 7.52 -20.14 25.65
C TYR A 357 7.45 -21.66 25.50
N LEU A 358 8.41 -22.36 26.09
CA LEU A 358 8.62 -23.81 25.95
C LEU A 358 8.46 -24.58 27.27
N SER A 359 7.78 -23.99 28.26
CA SER A 359 7.46 -24.63 29.54
C SER A 359 5.95 -24.62 29.87
N ASP A 360 5.60 -25.25 30.99
CA ASP A 360 4.24 -25.19 31.58
C ASP A 360 4.17 -24.17 32.74
N TYR A 361 5.10 -23.22 32.81
CA TYR A 361 5.20 -22.26 33.92
C TYR A 361 3.89 -21.51 34.19
N LEU A 362 3.21 -20.98 33.16
CA LEU A 362 1.94 -20.27 33.35
C LEU A 362 0.82 -21.20 33.84
N ALA A 363 0.76 -22.43 33.31
CA ALA A 363 -0.22 -23.42 33.77
C ALA A 363 -0.04 -23.76 35.25
N LYS A 364 1.21 -23.83 35.74
CA LYS A 364 1.54 -24.00 37.16
C LYS A 364 1.18 -22.75 37.98
N LYS A 365 1.57 -21.55 37.51
CA LYS A 365 1.35 -20.26 38.19
C LYS A 365 -0.13 -19.92 38.38
N TYR A 366 -0.98 -20.24 37.41
CA TYR A 366 -2.40 -19.89 37.42
C TYR A 366 -3.33 -21.05 37.78
N LYS A 367 -2.78 -22.16 38.32
CA LYS A 367 -3.59 -23.30 38.77
C LYS A 367 -4.63 -22.85 39.82
N GLY A 368 -5.90 -23.13 39.56
CA GLY A 368 -7.01 -22.78 40.46
C GLY A 368 -7.55 -21.35 40.35
N LYS A 369 -7.11 -20.55 39.37
CA LYS A 369 -7.67 -19.22 39.07
C LYS A 369 -8.88 -19.33 38.13
N ILE A 370 -9.69 -18.25 38.05
CA ILE A 370 -10.89 -18.15 37.19
C ILE A 370 -10.55 -18.45 35.72
N PHE A 371 -9.40 -17.96 35.26
CA PHE A 371 -8.82 -18.27 33.95
C PHE A 371 -7.55 -19.11 34.12
N PRO A 372 -7.68 -20.44 34.21
CA PRO A 372 -6.51 -21.30 34.25
C PRO A 372 -5.80 -21.22 32.90
N HIS A 373 -4.51 -20.90 32.90
CA HIS A 373 -3.69 -20.76 31.69
C HIS A 373 -3.35 -22.14 31.10
N ILE A 374 -4.38 -22.88 30.69
CA ILE A 374 -4.27 -24.24 30.14
C ILE A 374 -3.81 -24.12 28.69
N ARG A 375 -2.63 -24.69 28.42
CA ARG A 375 -2.07 -24.78 27.07
C ARG A 375 -2.90 -25.76 26.23
N LEU A 376 -3.40 -25.31 25.08
CA LEU A 376 -4.17 -26.09 24.11
C LEU A 376 -3.24 -26.88 23.16
N MET A 377 -2.01 -26.43 23.00
CA MET A 377 -0.96 -27.11 22.23
C MET A 377 0.02 -27.83 23.16
N LYS A 378 0.68 -28.89 22.68
CA LYS A 378 1.80 -29.49 23.42
C LYS A 378 3.03 -28.59 23.32
N ILE A 379 3.91 -28.65 24.33
CA ILE A 379 5.25 -28.05 24.24
C ILE A 379 5.96 -28.69 23.04
N PRO A 380 6.37 -27.89 22.03
CA PRO A 380 6.79 -28.46 20.75
C PRO A 380 8.24 -28.98 20.80
N ILE A 381 9.06 -28.45 21.70
CA ILE A 381 10.37 -28.97 22.04
C ILE A 381 10.70 -28.65 23.50
N ASN A 382 11.27 -29.63 24.20
CA ASN A 382 11.80 -29.40 25.55
C ASN A 382 13.07 -28.53 25.45
N PRO A 383 13.20 -27.43 26.22
CA PRO A 383 14.39 -26.56 26.23
C PRO A 383 15.71 -27.32 26.41
N GLU A 384 15.71 -28.41 27.17
CA GLU A 384 16.89 -29.28 27.38
C GLU A 384 17.39 -29.95 26.09
N LYS A 385 16.58 -30.01 25.03
CA LYS A 385 16.95 -30.64 23.76
C LYS A 385 17.48 -29.63 22.73
N ILE A 386 17.61 -28.36 23.11
CA ILE A 386 18.16 -27.29 22.27
C ILE A 386 19.67 -27.20 22.55
N ASP A 387 20.49 -27.64 21.59
CA ASP A 387 21.93 -27.83 21.81
C ASP A 387 22.73 -26.52 21.66
N LYS A 388 22.33 -25.63 20.74
CA LYS A 388 23.00 -24.35 20.47
C LYS A 388 21.96 -23.26 20.21
N VAL A 389 22.06 -22.14 20.93
CA VAL A 389 21.34 -20.89 20.65
C VAL A 389 22.34 -19.74 20.69
N ASP A 390 22.32 -18.88 19.68
CA ASP A 390 23.20 -17.71 19.61
C ASP A 390 22.51 -16.47 20.18
N TYR A 391 21.21 -16.29 19.89
CA TYR A 391 20.44 -15.14 20.35
C TYR A 391 19.03 -15.53 20.82
N VAL A 392 18.55 -14.89 21.88
CA VAL A 392 17.16 -14.94 22.33
C VAL A 392 16.62 -13.52 22.38
N LEU A 393 15.49 -13.26 21.74
CA LEU A 393 14.81 -11.98 21.78
C LEU A 393 13.54 -12.15 22.62
N SER A 394 13.37 -11.32 23.65
CA SER A 394 12.13 -11.22 24.40
C SER A 394 11.48 -9.87 24.16
N SER A 395 10.22 -9.83 23.78
CA SER A 395 9.49 -8.58 23.48
C SER A 395 9.13 -7.78 24.73
N HIS A 396 8.85 -8.46 25.86
CA HIS A 396 8.46 -7.85 27.13
C HIS A 396 8.44 -8.87 28.29
N ALA A 397 8.17 -8.42 29.52
CA ALA A 397 8.33 -9.20 30.76
C ALA A 397 7.23 -10.21 31.11
N HIS A 398 6.18 -10.34 30.28
CA HIS A 398 5.16 -11.37 30.52
C HIS A 398 5.76 -12.78 30.45
N SER A 399 5.22 -13.72 31.22
CA SER A 399 5.86 -15.04 31.41
C SER A 399 5.76 -15.97 30.19
N ASP A 400 4.97 -15.63 29.19
CA ASP A 400 4.93 -16.24 27.86
C ASP A 400 5.89 -15.58 26.86
N HIS A 401 6.58 -14.50 27.22
CA HIS A 401 7.60 -13.86 26.38
C HIS A 401 8.99 -13.87 27.04
N MET A 402 9.02 -13.88 28.37
CA MET A 402 10.19 -14.14 29.23
C MET A 402 9.92 -15.33 30.16
N ASP A 403 9.79 -16.52 29.58
CA ASP A 403 9.52 -17.76 30.32
C ASP A 403 10.70 -18.14 31.24
N PRO A 404 10.54 -18.07 32.57
CA PRO A 404 11.66 -18.31 33.49
C PRO A 404 12.21 -19.74 33.42
N GLU A 405 11.35 -20.73 33.18
CA GLU A 405 11.80 -22.13 33.10
C GLU A 405 12.61 -22.35 31.81
N THR A 406 12.18 -21.76 30.69
CA THR A 406 12.88 -21.89 29.40
C THR A 406 14.16 -21.06 29.35
N LEU A 407 14.10 -19.78 29.74
CA LEU A 407 15.24 -18.88 29.65
C LEU A 407 16.39 -19.30 30.59
N ALA A 408 16.08 -19.81 31.79
CA ALA A 408 17.11 -20.33 32.70
C ALA A 408 17.87 -21.52 32.10
N ILE A 409 17.16 -22.48 31.49
CA ILE A 409 17.78 -23.64 30.85
C ILE A 409 18.67 -23.21 29.67
N ILE A 410 18.16 -22.32 28.79
CA ILE A 410 18.93 -21.83 27.64
C ILE A 410 20.18 -21.08 28.11
N SER A 411 20.03 -20.18 29.09
CA SER A 411 21.11 -19.38 29.68
C SER A 411 22.25 -20.25 30.20
N GLN A 412 21.92 -21.30 30.97
CA GLN A 412 22.88 -22.21 31.57
C GLN A 412 23.60 -23.08 30.53
N LYS A 413 22.87 -23.61 29.54
CA LYS A 413 23.45 -24.49 28.50
C LYS A 413 24.24 -23.72 27.45
N ASN A 414 23.89 -22.47 27.19
CA ASN A 414 24.47 -21.65 26.12
C ASN A 414 25.11 -20.39 26.71
N SER A 415 26.26 -20.54 27.37
CA SER A 415 26.96 -19.43 28.05
C SER A 415 27.34 -18.25 27.14
N LYS A 416 27.44 -18.49 25.83
CA LYS A 416 27.69 -17.45 24.81
C LYS A 416 26.44 -16.80 24.23
N CYS A 417 25.25 -17.38 24.46
CA CYS A 417 23.98 -16.85 23.97
C CYS A 417 23.76 -15.43 24.50
N LYS A 418 23.26 -14.54 23.65
CA LYS A 418 22.86 -13.18 24.03
C LYS A 418 21.35 -13.04 24.09
N PHE A 419 20.84 -12.44 25.17
CA PHE A 419 19.43 -12.17 25.40
C PHE A 419 19.16 -10.70 25.12
N ILE A 420 18.46 -10.41 24.02
CA ILE A 420 18.02 -9.07 23.65
C ILE A 420 16.66 -8.83 24.32
N VAL A 421 16.58 -7.82 25.19
CA VAL A 421 15.39 -7.54 26.01
C VAL A 421 15.14 -6.03 26.06
N PRO A 422 13.90 -5.57 26.33
CA PRO A 422 13.64 -4.15 26.52
C PRO A 422 14.48 -3.60 27.67
N ALA A 423 15.10 -2.43 27.47
CA ALA A 423 15.95 -1.80 28.49
C ALA A 423 15.19 -1.57 29.81
N SER A 424 13.91 -1.25 29.72
CA SER A 424 13.00 -1.09 30.87
C SER A 424 12.78 -2.38 31.67
N GLU A 425 12.98 -3.55 31.06
CA GLU A 425 12.75 -4.87 31.65
C GLU A 425 14.06 -5.61 31.98
N PHE A 426 15.20 -4.90 31.92
CA PHE A 426 16.53 -5.48 32.14
C PHE A 426 16.66 -6.24 33.47
N SER A 427 16.12 -5.66 34.56
CA SER A 427 16.17 -6.30 35.88
C SER A 427 15.31 -7.55 35.95
N GLU A 428 14.14 -7.53 35.30
CA GLU A 428 13.26 -8.68 35.25
C GLU A 428 13.86 -9.79 34.39
N ALA A 429 14.54 -9.46 33.29
CA ALA A 429 15.27 -10.44 32.50
C ALA A 429 16.31 -11.22 33.34
N ILE A 430 17.05 -10.55 34.23
CA ILE A 430 17.98 -11.24 35.16
C ILE A 430 17.21 -12.20 36.08
N ASN A 431 16.09 -11.76 36.65
CA ASN A 431 15.25 -12.58 37.54
C ASN A 431 14.69 -13.82 36.83
N ARG A 432 14.54 -13.77 35.50
CA ARG A 432 14.03 -14.87 34.68
C ARG A 432 15.11 -15.88 34.26
N GLY A 433 16.38 -15.68 34.61
CA GLY A 433 17.44 -16.69 34.48
C GLY A 433 18.69 -16.32 33.65
N PRO A 434 18.61 -15.46 32.61
CA PRO A 434 19.79 -14.93 31.92
C PRO A 434 20.83 -14.30 32.85
N ASN A 435 22.12 -14.59 32.64
CA ASN A 435 23.19 -13.92 33.38
C ASN A 435 23.39 -12.48 32.87
N LEU A 436 23.87 -11.59 33.74
CA LEU A 436 24.11 -10.18 33.42
C LEU A 436 24.96 -9.98 32.15
N THR A 437 25.99 -10.79 31.95
CA THR A 437 26.91 -10.69 30.80
C THR A 437 26.31 -11.21 29.49
N GLN A 438 25.16 -11.86 29.55
CA GLN A 438 24.44 -12.37 28.39
C GLN A 438 23.37 -11.38 27.89
N ILE A 439 22.96 -10.39 28.70
CA ILE A 439 21.86 -9.49 28.34
C ILE A 439 22.35 -8.30 27.50
N ILE A 440 21.60 -7.98 26.44
CA ILE A 440 21.72 -6.77 25.63
C ILE A 440 20.41 -6.00 25.74
N ALA A 441 20.46 -4.77 26.24
CA ALA A 441 19.29 -3.91 26.35
C ALA A 441 18.92 -3.29 24.99
N ALA A 442 17.65 -3.37 24.62
CA ALA A 442 17.09 -2.80 23.40
C ALA A 442 16.12 -1.65 23.70
N ASN A 443 16.07 -0.68 22.79
CA ASN A 443 15.17 0.47 22.81
C ASN A 443 14.56 0.67 21.41
N ASP A 444 13.47 1.43 21.29
CA ASP A 444 12.67 1.63 20.08
C ASP A 444 13.28 2.57 19.01
N SER A 445 14.53 2.96 19.24
CA SER A 445 15.26 4.03 18.54
C SER A 445 16.68 3.64 18.11
N HIS A 446 17.15 2.44 18.49
CA HIS A 446 18.52 2.01 18.27
C HIS A 446 18.56 0.67 17.54
N THR A 447 19.50 0.56 16.60
CA THR A 447 19.83 -0.69 15.92
C THR A 447 21.02 -1.33 16.62
N ILE A 448 20.84 -2.57 17.06
CA ILE A 448 21.88 -3.44 17.59
C ILE A 448 22.47 -4.22 16.41
N GLU A 449 23.76 -4.08 16.17
CA GLU A 449 24.49 -4.89 15.20
C GLU A 449 25.05 -6.13 15.89
N LEU A 450 24.76 -7.29 15.30
CA LEU A 450 25.22 -8.59 15.76
C LEU A 450 26.21 -9.19 14.75
N GLU A 451 26.71 -10.39 15.05
CA GLU A 451 27.57 -11.13 14.12
C GLU A 451 26.83 -11.49 12.82
N ASP A 452 27.60 -11.72 11.76
CA ASP A 452 27.11 -12.24 10.48
C ASP A 452 26.06 -11.37 9.77
N ASP A 453 26.21 -10.04 9.86
CA ASP A 453 25.34 -9.05 9.20
C ASP A 453 23.88 -9.08 9.70
N ILE A 454 23.67 -9.59 10.91
CA ILE A 454 22.36 -9.55 11.57
C ILE A 454 22.20 -8.21 12.28
N LYS A 455 21.11 -7.50 12.02
CA LYS A 455 20.77 -6.25 12.73
C LYS A 455 19.40 -6.35 13.38
N ILE A 456 19.27 -5.86 14.61
CA ILE A 456 18.00 -5.83 15.34
C ILE A 456 17.66 -4.39 15.66
N THR A 457 16.50 -3.92 15.22
CA THR A 457 15.97 -2.59 15.56
C THR A 457 14.71 -2.76 16.40
N GLY A 458 14.71 -2.19 17.61
CA GLY A 458 13.52 -2.17 18.45
C GLY A 458 12.44 -1.24 17.88
N ILE A 459 11.18 -1.63 18.02
CA ILE A 459 10.00 -0.83 17.67
C ILE A 459 9.07 -0.84 18.86
N ALA A 460 8.57 0.31 19.30
CA ALA A 460 7.64 0.36 20.41
C ALA A 460 6.38 -0.48 20.08
N ALA A 461 5.93 -1.27 21.05
CA ALA A 461 4.68 -2.00 20.97
C ALA A 461 3.67 -1.39 21.96
N SER A 462 2.42 -1.30 21.54
CA SER A 462 1.32 -0.84 22.39
C SER A 462 0.58 -2.05 22.92
N HIS A 463 0.79 -2.41 24.18
CA HIS A 463 0.01 -3.43 24.86
C HIS A 463 -0.96 -2.72 25.80
N GLU A 464 -2.19 -2.47 25.31
CA GLU A 464 -3.18 -1.49 25.80
C GLU A 464 -2.80 -0.04 25.54
N ASN A 465 -1.57 0.34 25.88
CA ASN A 465 -1.01 1.67 25.62
C ASN A 465 0.52 1.58 25.45
N LEU A 466 1.11 2.65 24.93
CA LEU A 466 2.56 2.82 24.88
C LEU A 466 3.09 3.12 26.29
N LYS A 467 3.43 2.07 27.02
CA LYS A 467 3.96 2.18 28.39
C LYS A 467 5.46 2.47 28.38
N ILE A 468 5.85 3.58 29.01
CA ILE A 468 7.23 4.02 29.14
C ILE A 468 7.64 4.13 30.62
N ASN A 469 8.91 3.86 30.92
CA ASN A 469 9.47 4.08 32.25
C ASN A 469 9.93 5.56 32.42
N ILE A 470 10.46 5.89 33.59
CA ILE A 470 10.95 7.25 33.92
C ILE A 470 12.12 7.73 33.03
N LYS A 471 12.78 6.83 32.31
CA LYS A 471 13.87 7.15 31.36
C LYS A 471 13.36 7.29 29.92
N GLY A 472 12.06 7.15 29.70
CA GLY A 472 11.45 7.16 28.36
C GLY A 472 11.61 5.84 27.60
N GLU A 473 12.00 4.75 28.26
CA GLU A 473 12.19 3.44 27.62
C GLU A 473 10.87 2.66 27.62
N HIS A 474 10.53 2.04 26.49
CA HIS A 474 9.29 1.29 26.31
C HIS A 474 9.34 -0.09 26.98
N HIS A 475 8.29 -0.41 27.74
CA HIS A 475 8.10 -1.71 28.39
C HIS A 475 7.82 -2.85 27.41
N PHE A 476 7.23 -2.53 26.26
CA PHE A 476 6.87 -3.49 25.23
C PHE A 476 7.55 -3.10 23.92
N LEU A 477 8.27 -4.05 23.34
CA LEU A 477 8.95 -3.88 22.06
C LEU A 477 8.52 -4.97 21.07
N GLY A 478 8.32 -4.57 19.82
CA GLY A 478 8.55 -5.41 18.66
C GLY A 478 9.98 -5.27 18.16
N TYR A 479 10.37 -6.15 17.23
CA TYR A 479 11.70 -6.18 16.63
C TYR A 479 11.62 -6.27 15.12
N ILE A 480 12.39 -5.41 14.44
CA ILE A 480 12.76 -5.61 13.03
C ILE A 480 14.12 -6.29 13.02
N ILE A 481 14.18 -7.49 12.46
CA ILE A 481 15.39 -8.28 12.33
C ILE A 481 15.78 -8.29 10.86
N ASP A 482 16.93 -7.72 10.55
CA ASP A 482 17.51 -7.65 9.22
C ASP A 482 18.58 -8.74 9.07
N PHE A 483 18.32 -9.71 8.19
CA PHE A 483 19.23 -10.79 7.83
C PHE A 483 19.83 -10.50 6.46
N ASP A 484 20.86 -9.64 6.43
CA ASP A 484 21.52 -9.19 5.19
C ASP A 484 20.51 -8.76 4.11
N GLY A 485 19.55 -7.90 4.47
CA GLY A 485 18.50 -7.34 3.61
C GLY A 485 17.22 -8.17 3.51
N ILE A 486 17.07 -9.28 4.24
CA ILE A 486 15.75 -9.91 4.49
C ILE A 486 15.23 -9.39 5.84
N LYS A 487 14.23 -8.53 5.81
CA LYS A 487 13.70 -7.86 7.01
C LYS A 487 12.40 -8.50 7.49
N ILE A 488 12.43 -9.00 8.71
CA ILE A 488 11.30 -9.61 9.40
C ILE A 488 10.88 -8.71 10.56
N TYR A 489 9.61 -8.33 10.62
CA TYR A 489 9.05 -7.59 11.75
C TYR A 489 8.25 -8.53 12.64
N HIS A 490 8.58 -8.64 13.92
CA HIS A 490 7.76 -9.27 14.95
C HIS A 490 7.27 -8.20 15.91
N SER A 491 5.96 -8.08 16.11
CA SER A 491 5.41 -6.96 16.90
C SER A 491 5.50 -7.14 18.41
N GLY A 492 5.83 -8.33 18.89
CA GLY A 492 5.45 -8.75 20.24
C GLY A 492 3.92 -8.71 20.42
N ASP A 493 3.50 -8.57 21.66
CA ASP A 493 2.13 -8.21 22.01
C ASP A 493 1.86 -6.74 21.64
N CYS A 494 0.91 -6.50 20.74
CA CYS A 494 0.64 -5.15 20.23
C CYS A 494 -0.81 -4.98 19.72
N ILE A 495 -1.32 -3.76 19.84
CA ILE A 495 -2.51 -3.21 19.16
C ILE A 495 -2.10 -2.05 18.24
N PRO A 496 -2.98 -1.57 17.32
CA PRO A 496 -2.66 -0.42 16.49
C PRO A 496 -2.39 0.84 17.31
N TYR A 497 -1.46 1.67 16.86
CA TYR A 497 -1.23 3.01 17.39
C TYR A 497 -0.80 3.95 16.27
N GLU A 498 -0.98 5.26 16.50
CA GLU A 498 -0.71 6.28 15.49
C GLU A 498 0.76 6.26 15.05
N GLY A 499 0.98 6.20 13.74
CA GLY A 499 2.31 6.25 13.14
C GLY A 499 3.02 4.89 12.99
N LEU A 500 2.48 3.79 13.52
CA LEU A 500 3.10 2.46 13.38
C LEU A 500 3.25 2.05 11.91
N SER A 501 2.18 2.12 11.11
CA SER A 501 2.21 1.72 9.69
C SER A 501 3.22 2.54 8.89
N LYS A 502 3.25 3.86 9.13
CA LYS A 502 4.25 4.77 8.54
C LYS A 502 5.68 4.39 8.92
N LYS A 503 5.94 4.12 10.22
CA LYS A 503 7.26 3.70 10.69
C LYS A 503 7.70 2.40 10.00
N LEU A 504 6.84 1.39 9.93
CA LEU A 504 7.16 0.12 9.27
C LEU A 504 7.40 0.26 7.76
N LYS A 505 6.64 1.14 7.09
CA LYS A 505 6.79 1.42 5.66
C LYS A 505 8.22 1.87 5.32
N ASP A 506 8.83 2.71 6.15
CA ASP A 506 10.18 3.22 5.93
C ASP A 506 11.27 2.12 6.02
N PHE A 507 10.96 0.97 6.63
CA PHE A 507 11.90 -0.15 6.73
C PHE A 507 11.83 -1.13 5.55
N ASN A 508 10.81 -1.08 4.69
CA ASN A 508 10.59 -2.05 3.61
C ASN A 508 10.54 -3.50 4.14
N ILE A 509 9.66 -3.78 5.10
CA ILE A 509 9.53 -5.10 5.73
C ILE A 509 9.11 -6.15 4.71
N ASN A 510 9.85 -7.27 4.63
CA ASN A 510 9.51 -8.37 3.75
C ASN A 510 8.40 -9.24 4.30
N ILE A 511 8.43 -9.50 5.62
CA ILE A 511 7.52 -10.41 6.31
C ILE A 511 7.17 -9.85 7.68
N ALA A 512 5.89 -9.81 8.01
CA ALA A 512 5.42 -9.50 9.36
C ALA A 512 5.01 -10.77 10.12
N LEU A 513 5.33 -10.83 11.41
CA LEU A 513 4.91 -11.84 12.39
C LEU A 513 3.99 -11.13 13.39
N LEU A 514 2.66 -11.22 13.21
CA LEU A 514 1.69 -10.46 14.01
C LEU A 514 0.74 -11.37 14.82
N PRO A 515 0.45 -11.03 16.09
CA PRO A 515 -0.53 -11.73 16.90
C PRO A 515 -1.94 -11.44 16.40
N ILE A 516 -2.86 -12.40 16.52
CA ILE A 516 -4.25 -12.25 16.06
C ILE A 516 -5.33 -12.63 17.08
N ASN A 517 -4.99 -12.90 18.35
CA ASN A 517 -5.96 -13.31 19.38
C ASN A 517 -7.07 -12.29 19.67
N GLY A 518 -7.03 -11.10 19.05
CA GLY A 518 -8.03 -10.05 19.21
C GLY A 518 -8.14 -9.57 20.64
N ARG A 519 -9.19 -8.79 20.91
CA ARG A 519 -9.49 -8.24 22.24
C ARG A 519 -10.99 -8.00 22.38
N ASP A 520 -11.49 -8.10 23.61
CA ASP A 520 -12.88 -7.76 23.95
C ASP A 520 -12.99 -7.25 25.39
N GLU A 521 -14.10 -6.58 25.69
CA GLU A 521 -14.36 -5.99 27.01
C GLU A 521 -14.43 -7.02 28.13
N TYR A 522 -14.90 -8.24 27.87
CA TYR A 522 -15.07 -9.25 28.90
C TYR A 522 -13.73 -9.77 29.39
N ARG A 523 -12.83 -10.11 28.45
CA ARG A 523 -11.43 -10.46 28.76
C ARG A 523 -10.71 -9.31 29.46
N LEU A 524 -10.84 -8.08 28.95
CA LEU A 524 -10.17 -6.91 29.53
C LEU A 524 -10.63 -6.62 30.97
N LYS A 525 -11.94 -6.67 31.25
CA LYS A 525 -12.50 -6.51 32.60
C LYS A 525 -12.02 -7.57 33.59
N ASN A 526 -11.50 -8.69 33.08
CA ASN A 526 -10.94 -9.79 33.86
C ASN A 526 -9.40 -9.85 33.82
N GLY A 527 -8.73 -8.80 33.36
CA GLY A 527 -7.27 -8.70 33.34
C GLY A 527 -6.60 -9.54 32.26
N ILE A 528 -7.33 -9.90 31.20
CA ILE A 528 -6.78 -10.57 30.02
C ILE A 528 -6.70 -9.55 28.90
N THR A 529 -5.48 -9.10 28.63
CA THR A 529 -5.19 -8.20 27.52
C THR A 529 -5.16 -8.97 26.21
N GLY A 530 -5.63 -8.32 25.15
CA GLY A 530 -5.64 -8.85 23.79
C GLY A 530 -4.75 -8.04 22.85
N ASN A 531 -4.61 -8.52 21.62
CA ASN A 531 -3.75 -7.92 20.60
C ASN A 531 -4.57 -7.40 19.40
N PHE A 532 -3.93 -7.28 18.24
CA PHE A 532 -4.60 -7.01 16.98
C PHE A 532 -5.73 -8.00 16.72
N THR A 533 -6.79 -7.48 16.11
CA THR A 533 -7.82 -8.27 15.43
C THR A 533 -7.34 -8.59 14.01
N ILE A 534 -7.96 -9.59 13.36
CA ILE A 534 -7.65 -9.96 11.97
C ILE A 534 -7.77 -8.77 10.99
N PRO A 535 -8.82 -7.92 11.04
CA PRO A 535 -8.90 -6.74 10.18
C PRO A 535 -7.72 -5.79 10.35
N GLU A 536 -7.27 -5.57 11.59
CA GLU A 536 -6.20 -4.62 11.90
C GLU A 536 -4.83 -5.09 11.43
N VAL A 537 -4.51 -6.40 11.52
CA VAL A 537 -3.24 -6.91 10.97
C VAL A 537 -3.21 -6.80 9.44
N ILE A 538 -4.36 -6.98 8.78
CA ILE A 538 -4.49 -6.81 7.33
C ILE A 538 -4.30 -5.33 6.96
N GLU A 539 -5.00 -4.42 7.63
CA GLU A 539 -4.89 -2.98 7.41
C GLU A 539 -3.45 -2.49 7.63
N LEU A 540 -2.82 -2.88 8.75
CA LEU A 540 -1.44 -2.53 9.05
C LEU A 540 -0.48 -2.99 7.94
N CYS A 541 -0.61 -4.24 7.48
CA CYS A 541 0.22 -4.76 6.40
C CYS A 541 0.01 -3.99 5.09
N LEU A 542 -1.24 -3.73 4.71
CA LEU A 542 -1.55 -3.01 3.47
C LEU A 542 -1.03 -1.56 3.49
N GLU A 543 -1.24 -0.84 4.60
CA GLU A 543 -0.75 0.54 4.77
C GLU A 543 0.78 0.62 4.80
N ALA A 544 1.43 -0.32 5.50
CA ALA A 544 2.88 -0.40 5.58
C ALA A 544 3.54 -0.98 4.31
N GLY A 545 2.73 -1.43 3.34
CA GLY A 545 3.21 -2.05 2.10
C GLY A 545 3.77 -3.47 2.28
N ILE A 546 3.50 -4.14 3.40
CA ILE A 546 3.96 -5.50 3.70
C ILE A 546 3.11 -6.51 2.94
N LYS A 547 3.77 -7.42 2.23
CA LYS A 547 3.12 -8.35 1.30
C LYS A 547 3.02 -9.79 1.80
N LYS A 548 3.66 -10.10 2.93
CA LYS A 548 3.62 -11.44 3.54
C LYS A 548 3.43 -11.33 5.06
N LEU A 549 2.46 -12.05 5.57
CA LEU A 549 2.07 -12.08 6.98
C LEU A 549 2.07 -13.52 7.47
N ILE A 550 2.83 -13.81 8.52
CA ILE A 550 2.70 -15.04 9.31
C ILE A 550 1.99 -14.66 10.61
N VAL A 551 0.78 -15.18 10.81
CA VAL A 551 -0.01 -14.87 12.01
C VAL A 551 0.41 -15.74 13.19
N HIS A 552 0.19 -15.28 14.42
CA HIS A 552 0.53 -16.05 15.63
C HIS A 552 -0.39 -15.68 16.82
N HIS A 553 -0.08 -16.11 18.05
CA HIS A 553 -0.99 -16.02 19.23
C HIS A 553 -2.33 -16.75 19.09
N TYR A 554 -2.37 -17.93 18.46
CA TYR A 554 -3.56 -18.79 18.47
C TYR A 554 -3.23 -20.20 18.95
N GLY A 555 -4.27 -20.94 19.36
CA GLY A 555 -4.14 -22.34 19.77
C GLY A 555 -3.40 -22.53 21.09
N MET A 556 -3.31 -21.51 21.96
CA MET A 556 -2.63 -21.65 23.25
C MET A 556 -3.55 -21.62 24.46
N PHE A 557 -4.33 -20.57 24.70
CA PHE A 557 -5.22 -20.53 25.87
C PHE A 557 -6.67 -20.55 25.40
N ALA A 558 -7.50 -21.42 25.98
CA ALA A 558 -8.90 -21.60 25.58
C ALA A 558 -9.72 -20.29 25.61
N TYR A 559 -9.36 -19.38 26.52
CA TYR A 559 -10.04 -18.10 26.71
C TYR A 559 -9.37 -16.93 25.97
N ASN A 560 -8.21 -17.11 25.31
CA ASN A 560 -7.48 -16.02 24.66
C ASN A 560 -6.83 -16.52 23.35
N THR A 561 -7.68 -16.84 22.38
CA THR A 561 -7.32 -17.32 21.04
C THR A 561 -8.44 -16.98 20.08
N VAL A 562 -8.13 -16.90 18.78
CA VAL A 562 -9.15 -16.95 17.72
C VAL A 562 -9.74 -18.36 17.62
N SER A 563 -10.96 -18.42 17.08
CA SER A 563 -11.67 -19.66 16.76
C SER A 563 -11.06 -20.37 15.54
N ALA A 564 -11.40 -21.66 15.38
CA ALA A 564 -11.02 -22.43 14.19
C ALA A 564 -11.67 -21.86 12.92
N GLU A 565 -12.93 -21.41 13.02
CA GLU A 565 -13.67 -20.78 11.92
C GLU A 565 -12.97 -19.50 11.44
N GLU A 566 -12.54 -18.62 12.35
CA GLU A 566 -11.79 -17.41 12.00
C GLU A 566 -10.46 -17.72 11.30
N LEU A 567 -9.78 -18.80 11.68
CA LEU A 567 -8.55 -19.24 11.02
C LEU A 567 -8.83 -19.83 9.63
N GLU A 568 -9.88 -20.64 9.48
CA GLU A 568 -10.31 -21.19 8.18
C GLU A 568 -10.72 -20.08 7.20
N ASP A 569 -11.49 -19.10 7.68
CA ASP A 569 -11.87 -17.92 6.91
C ASP A 569 -10.64 -17.12 6.46
N LEU A 570 -9.65 -16.99 7.34
CA LEU A 570 -8.40 -16.31 7.04
C LEU A 570 -7.58 -17.06 5.99
N GLU A 571 -7.52 -18.38 6.05
CA GLU A 571 -6.80 -19.23 5.09
C GLU A 571 -7.45 -19.19 3.69
N GLN A 572 -8.77 -19.09 3.63
CA GLN A 572 -9.53 -19.01 2.38
C GLN A 572 -9.53 -17.61 1.77
N LYS A 573 -9.16 -16.58 2.54
CA LYS A 573 -9.20 -15.19 2.12
C LYS A 573 -8.19 -14.93 1.01
N ARG A 574 -8.68 -14.70 -0.21
CA ARG A 574 -7.85 -14.27 -1.35
C ARG A 574 -7.65 -12.77 -1.30
N LEU A 575 -6.45 -12.35 -0.93
CA LEU A 575 -6.02 -10.96 -1.02
C LEU A 575 -4.93 -10.89 -2.10
N ASP A 576 -5.21 -10.19 -3.19
CA ASP A 576 -4.27 -10.06 -4.32
C ASP A 576 -2.93 -9.43 -3.91
N ASP A 577 -2.95 -8.66 -2.81
CA ASP A 577 -1.84 -7.85 -2.32
C ASP A 577 -1.23 -8.31 -1.00
N LEU A 578 -1.68 -9.42 -0.39
CA LEU A 578 -1.15 -9.92 0.88
C LEU A 578 -1.25 -11.44 0.97
N GLN A 579 -0.10 -12.12 1.06
CA GLN A 579 -0.03 -13.54 1.38
C GLN A 579 -0.09 -13.75 2.89
N ILE A 580 -1.13 -14.41 3.38
CA ILE A 580 -1.29 -14.76 4.80
C ILE A 580 -0.93 -16.24 5.00
N ILE A 581 -0.15 -16.52 6.04
CA ILE A 581 0.33 -17.86 6.39
C ILE A 581 -0.09 -18.15 7.83
N ILE A 582 -0.80 -19.24 8.03
CA ILE A 582 -1.15 -19.80 9.34
C ILE A 582 -0.08 -20.84 9.70
N PRO A 583 0.90 -20.52 10.58
CA PRO A 583 2.00 -21.41 10.84
C PRO A 583 1.59 -22.73 11.53
N LYS A 584 2.35 -23.79 11.25
CA LYS A 584 2.17 -25.11 11.86
C LYS A 584 3.42 -25.54 12.62
N ILE A 585 3.23 -26.24 13.73
CA ILE A 585 4.33 -26.89 14.46
C ILE A 585 4.92 -27.98 13.57
N ASN A 586 6.25 -28.14 13.61
CA ASN A 586 7.01 -29.03 12.73
C ASN A 586 6.93 -28.65 11.24
N ASN A 587 6.69 -27.36 10.95
CA ASN A 587 6.85 -26.81 9.62
C ASN A 587 7.96 -25.76 9.63
N ILE A 588 8.63 -25.62 8.50
CA ILE A 588 9.62 -24.58 8.25
C ILE A 588 9.20 -23.74 7.06
N TYR A 589 9.35 -22.44 7.21
CA TYR A 589 9.06 -21.43 6.20
C TYR A 589 10.41 -20.89 5.72
N ARG A 590 10.83 -21.37 4.54
CA ARG A 590 12.10 -20.99 3.92
C ARG A 590 11.91 -19.73 3.11
N ILE A 591 12.58 -18.67 3.52
CA ILE A 591 12.57 -17.37 2.88
C ILE A 591 13.84 -17.26 2.05
N LYS A 592 13.69 -17.02 0.75
CA LYS A 592 14.82 -16.87 -0.17
C LYS A 592 14.66 -15.58 -0.95
N LYS A 593 15.73 -14.79 -1.05
CA LYS A 593 15.77 -13.68 -2.02
C LYS A 593 15.67 -14.21 -3.46
N LYS A 594 14.85 -13.54 -4.27
CA LYS A 594 14.62 -13.81 -5.69
C LYS A 594 15.85 -13.52 -6.54
#